data_AF-A0AA42Y9U9-F1
#
_entry.id   AF-A0AA42Y9U9-F1
#
_cell.length_a   1.000
_cell.length_b   1.000
_cell.length_c   1.000
_cell.angle_alpha   90.00
_cell.angle_beta   90.00
_cell.angle_gamma   90.00
#
_symmetry.space_group_name_H-M   'P 1'
#
loop_
_entity.id
_entity.type
_entity.pdbx_description
1 polymer ?
#
loop_
_entity_poly.entity_id
_entity_poly.type
_entity_poly.pdbx_seq_one_letter_code
_entity_poly.pdbx_strand_id
1 'polypeptide(L)'
;MCALVYFERGVDVYGWWIGARDSEYLSAYFTLERFFSSKPTRFYASEGSDLYGGWKHLYSARTTELDKPVRVEDAVSHELERVQNMFVTEWLFFDDDPEIAAERAAYDRYNMPLGQVNMRAQRLNKLDKHQAVWLYRSHEFQADVLAYLQRFWPLDYRST
;
A
#
# COMPACT_ATOMS: atom_id res chain seq x y z
N MET A 1 4.15 -1.91 -10.57
CA MET A 1 2.81 -1.57 -10.04
C MET A 1 2.96 -1.01 -8.63
N CYS A 2 2.02 -0.19 -8.15
CA CYS A 2 1.90 0.16 -6.74
C CYS A 2 0.42 0.15 -6.33
N ALA A 3 0.13 -0.31 -5.12
CA ALA A 3 -1.18 -0.22 -4.50
C ALA A 3 -1.07 0.24 -3.05
N LEU A 4 -2.11 0.94 -2.60
CA LEU A 4 -2.23 1.50 -1.26
C LEU A 4 -3.68 1.32 -0.82
N VAL A 5 -3.88 0.79 0.38
CA VAL A 5 -5.16 0.76 1.06
C VAL A 5 -4.97 1.26 2.49
N TYR A 6 -5.90 2.06 2.98
CA TYR A 6 -5.86 2.57 4.34
C TYR A 6 -7.27 2.80 4.88
N PHE A 7 -7.36 2.94 6.19
CA PHE A 7 -8.53 3.39 6.91
C PHE A 7 -8.14 4.43 7.97
N GLU A 8 -9.14 5.17 8.43
CA GLU A 8 -8.99 6.23 9.42
C GLU A 8 -9.54 5.75 10.77
N ARG A 9 -8.85 6.06 11.87
CA ARG A 9 -9.34 5.79 13.23
C ARG A 9 -9.00 6.97 14.13
N GLY A 10 -10.00 7.79 14.43
CA GLY A 10 -9.80 9.04 15.16
C GLY A 10 -9.02 10.05 14.31
N VAL A 11 -7.86 10.46 14.79
CA VAL A 11 -6.97 11.40 14.06
C VAL A 11 -5.82 10.69 13.33
N ASP A 12 -5.77 9.36 13.41
CA ASP A 12 -4.70 8.53 12.90
C ASP A 12 -5.14 7.83 11.60
N VAL A 13 -4.17 7.56 10.73
CA VAL A 13 -4.36 6.75 9.52
C VAL A 13 -3.60 5.44 9.68
N TYR A 14 -4.20 4.34 9.27
CA TYR A 14 -3.58 3.02 9.26
C TYR A 14 -3.76 2.39 7.90
N GLY A 15 -2.74 1.70 7.39
CA GLY A 15 -2.90 1.03 6.11
C GLY A 15 -1.77 0.09 5.74
N TRP A 16 -1.81 -0.30 4.47
CA TRP A 16 -0.85 -1.19 3.84
C TRP A 16 -0.55 -0.72 2.42
N TRP A 17 0.70 -0.83 2.01
CA TRP A 17 1.08 -0.65 0.61
C TRP A 17 1.87 -1.85 0.10
N ILE A 18 1.84 -2.00 -1.21
CA ILE A 18 2.74 -2.87 -1.95
C ILE A 18 3.16 -2.15 -3.23
N GLY A 19 4.44 -2.19 -3.55
CA GLY A 19 4.94 -1.55 -4.76
C GLY A 19 6.37 -1.92 -5.08
N ALA A 20 6.77 -1.61 -6.31
CA ALA A 20 8.11 -1.90 -6.78
C ALA A 20 9.17 -0.97 -6.14
N ARG A 21 10.32 -1.56 -5.82
CA ARG A 21 11.58 -0.90 -5.49
C ARG A 21 12.73 -1.72 -6.03
N ASP A 22 13.62 -1.13 -6.82
CA ASP A 22 14.88 -1.76 -7.26
C ASP A 22 14.68 -3.16 -7.90
N SER A 23 13.59 -3.35 -8.65
CA SER A 23 13.16 -4.61 -9.30
C SER A 23 12.50 -5.66 -8.41
N GLU A 24 12.34 -5.39 -7.12
CA GLU A 24 11.58 -6.23 -6.17
C GLU A 24 10.27 -5.55 -5.77
N TYR A 25 9.33 -6.31 -5.20
CA TYR A 25 8.15 -5.73 -4.56
C TYR A 25 8.36 -5.64 -3.05
N LEU A 26 8.23 -4.43 -2.53
CA LEU A 26 8.15 -4.18 -1.10
C LEU A 26 6.71 -3.98 -0.68
N SER A 27 6.38 -4.53 0.47
CA SER A 27 5.11 -4.29 1.14
C SER A 27 5.38 -3.86 2.58
N ALA A 28 4.53 -3.00 3.14
CA ALA A 28 4.53 -2.78 4.57
C ALA A 28 3.18 -2.26 5.06
N TYR A 29 2.92 -2.51 6.34
CA TYR A 29 1.90 -1.81 7.09
C TYR A 29 2.43 -0.47 7.60
N PHE A 30 1.55 0.51 7.79
CA PHE A 30 1.89 1.79 8.39
C PHE A 30 0.84 2.30 9.34
N THR A 31 1.29 3.28 10.14
CA THR A 31 0.42 4.30 10.69
C THR A 31 0.99 5.70 10.47
N LEU A 32 0.10 6.66 10.19
CA LEU A 32 0.34 8.08 10.32
C LEU A 32 -0.35 8.55 11.59
N GLU A 33 0.36 8.54 12.71
CA GLU A 33 -0.20 9.05 13.97
C GLU A 33 -0.40 10.56 13.85
N ARG A 34 -1.55 11.04 14.33
CA ARG A 34 -1.93 12.44 14.47
C ARG A 34 -2.02 13.17 13.13
N PHE A 35 -2.29 12.43 12.05
CA PHE A 35 -2.37 12.96 10.69
C PHE A 35 -3.42 14.07 10.57
N PHE A 36 -4.63 13.84 11.08
CA PHE A 36 -5.71 14.83 11.05
C PHE A 36 -5.72 15.74 12.29
N SER A 37 -4.54 16.11 12.78
CA SER A 37 -4.39 16.99 13.95
C SER A 37 -3.42 18.16 13.68
N SER A 38 -3.37 19.12 14.60
CA SER A 38 -2.39 20.21 14.56
C SER A 38 -0.99 19.81 15.05
N LYS A 39 -0.81 18.57 15.53
CA LYS A 39 0.47 18.07 16.03
C LYS A 39 1.30 17.47 14.89
N PRO A 40 2.63 17.44 15.00
CA PRO A 40 3.48 16.76 14.02
C PRO A 40 3.08 15.29 13.84
N THR A 41 2.90 14.88 12.59
CA THR A 41 2.60 13.50 12.21
C THR A 41 3.79 12.59 12.42
N ARG A 42 3.56 11.40 12.96
CA ARG A 42 4.59 10.35 13.09
C ARG A 42 4.29 9.23 12.11
N PHE A 43 5.20 8.99 11.19
CA PHE A 43 5.04 7.96 10.16
C PHE A 43 5.79 6.70 10.55
N TYR A 44 5.06 5.71 11.04
CA TYR A 44 5.59 4.41 11.35
C TYR A 44 5.33 3.39 10.25
N ALA A 45 6.23 2.41 10.14
CA ALA A 45 6.03 1.26 9.28
C ALA A 45 6.55 -0.04 9.91
N SER A 46 5.92 -1.15 9.55
CA SER A 46 6.47 -2.49 9.80
C SER A 46 7.62 -2.80 8.85
N GLU A 47 8.42 -3.80 9.20
CA GLU A 47 9.30 -4.46 8.23
C GLU A 47 8.48 -5.51 7.47
N GLY A 48 8.38 -5.37 6.15
CA GLY A 48 7.47 -6.23 5.38
C GLY A 48 6.02 -6.10 5.86
N SER A 49 5.21 -7.10 5.56
CA SER A 49 3.85 -7.22 6.09
C SER A 49 3.81 -7.95 7.45
N ASP A 50 4.77 -7.69 8.35
CA ASP A 50 4.84 -8.31 9.68
C ASP A 50 4.37 -7.35 10.79
N LEU A 51 3.13 -7.52 11.25
CA LEU A 51 2.56 -6.75 12.38
C LEU A 51 3.01 -7.28 13.75
N TYR A 52 3.36 -8.57 13.85
CA TYR A 52 3.84 -9.17 15.10
C TYR A 52 5.22 -8.64 15.49
N GLY A 53 6.05 -8.33 14.50
CA GLY A 53 7.32 -7.63 14.66
C GLY A 53 7.20 -6.17 15.11
N GLY A 54 5.99 -5.60 15.08
CA GLY A 54 5.72 -4.22 15.45
C GLY A 54 6.13 -3.19 14.39
N TRP A 55 5.93 -1.91 14.71
CA TRP A 55 6.50 -0.82 13.95
C TRP A 55 8.02 -0.79 14.15
N LYS A 56 8.79 -1.02 13.09
CA LYS A 56 10.26 -1.02 13.10
C LYS A 56 10.87 0.26 12.55
N HIS A 57 10.13 0.97 11.71
CA HIS A 57 10.59 2.20 11.08
C HIS A 57 9.77 3.40 11.55
N LEU A 58 10.41 4.55 11.70
CA LEU A 58 9.84 5.88 11.88
C LEU A 58 10.39 6.80 10.79
N TYR A 59 9.71 6.81 9.64
CA TYR A 59 10.15 7.54 8.44
C TYR A 59 10.15 9.06 8.60
N SER A 60 9.35 9.59 9.53
CA SER A 60 9.32 11.04 9.82
C SER A 60 10.46 11.50 10.75
N ALA A 61 11.34 10.60 11.21
CA ALA A 61 12.50 10.93 12.02
C ALA A 61 13.79 10.99 11.19
N ARG A 62 14.84 11.59 11.77
CA ARG A 62 16.18 11.67 11.14
C ARG A 62 16.83 10.29 10.99
N THR A 63 16.64 9.43 11.99
CA THR A 63 17.03 8.02 11.95
C THR A 63 15.76 7.21 11.77
N THR A 64 15.66 6.51 10.64
CA THR A 64 14.44 5.79 10.27
C THR A 64 14.24 4.52 11.07
N GLU A 65 15.29 3.78 11.39
CA GLU A 65 15.18 2.55 12.16
C GLU A 65 15.01 2.85 13.65
N LEU A 66 14.09 2.14 14.30
CA LEU A 66 13.86 2.26 15.74
C LEU A 66 14.76 1.30 16.50
N ASP A 67 15.39 1.79 17.58
CA ASP A 67 16.19 0.94 18.49
C ASP A 67 15.38 -0.23 19.07
N LYS A 68 14.07 -0.02 19.25
CA LYS A 68 13.12 -1.03 19.70
C LYS A 68 11.81 -0.89 18.92
N PRO A 69 11.25 -2.00 18.41
CA PRO A 69 9.96 -1.95 17.74
C PRO A 69 8.85 -1.47 18.68
N VAL A 70 7.92 -0.68 18.14
CA VAL A 70 6.71 -0.28 18.86
C VAL A 70 5.61 -1.29 18.54
N ARG A 71 5.05 -1.92 19.57
CA ARG A 71 3.99 -2.91 19.39
C ARG A 71 2.77 -2.29 18.69
N VAL A 72 2.21 -3.01 17.72
CA VAL A 72 0.90 -2.68 17.14
C VAL A 72 -0.20 -3.18 18.08
N GLU A 73 -1.21 -2.35 18.34
CA GLU A 73 -2.36 -2.76 19.14
C GLU A 73 -3.15 -3.88 18.43
N ASP A 74 -3.58 -4.90 19.17
CA ASP A 74 -4.21 -6.10 18.60
C ASP A 74 -5.44 -5.77 17.75
N ALA A 75 -6.28 -4.83 18.19
CA ALA A 75 -7.44 -4.37 17.43
C ALA A 75 -7.07 -3.69 16.11
N VAL A 76 -5.96 -2.94 16.08
CA VAL A 76 -5.44 -2.33 14.85
C VAL A 76 -4.84 -3.40 13.94
N SER A 77 -4.11 -4.36 14.52
CA SER A 77 -3.49 -5.45 13.78
C SER A 77 -4.52 -6.26 13.01
N HIS A 78 -5.58 -6.72 13.69
CA HIS A 78 -6.64 -7.49 13.05
C HIS A 78 -7.38 -6.71 11.95
N GLU A 79 -7.61 -5.42 12.16
CA GLU A 79 -8.26 -4.60 11.15
C GLU A 79 -7.36 -4.36 9.93
N LEU A 80 -6.07 -4.16 10.13
CA LEU A 80 -5.07 -4.05 9.06
C LEU A 80 -5.02 -5.33 8.21
N GLU A 81 -4.95 -6.50 8.85
CA GLU A 81 -4.98 -7.80 8.16
C GLU A 81 -6.28 -7.98 7.38
N ARG A 82 -7.42 -7.65 8.00
CA ARG A 82 -8.74 -7.75 7.34
C ARG A 82 -8.81 -6.89 6.09
N VAL A 83 -8.40 -5.62 6.19
CA VAL A 83 -8.44 -4.66 5.07
C VAL A 83 -7.44 -5.05 3.98
N GLN A 84 -6.22 -5.48 4.34
CA GLN A 84 -5.25 -5.99 3.39
C GLN A 84 -5.81 -7.20 2.62
N ASN A 85 -6.32 -8.21 3.33
CA ASN A 85 -6.82 -9.44 2.72
C ASN A 85 -7.99 -9.16 1.77
N MET A 86 -8.93 -8.30 2.18
CA MET A 86 -10.03 -7.87 1.32
C MET A 86 -9.52 -7.17 0.06
N PHE A 87 -8.58 -6.23 0.22
CA PHE A 87 -8.02 -5.49 -0.91
C PHE A 87 -7.25 -6.41 -1.88
N VAL A 88 -6.36 -7.27 -1.36
CA VAL A 88 -5.61 -8.25 -2.15
C VAL A 88 -6.57 -9.15 -2.92
N THR A 89 -7.57 -9.72 -2.24
CA THR A 89 -8.54 -10.64 -2.86
C THR A 89 -9.31 -9.96 -3.99
N GLU A 90 -9.74 -8.71 -3.80
CA GLU A 90 -10.60 -8.03 -4.77
C GLU A 90 -9.87 -7.31 -5.91
N TRP A 91 -8.63 -6.90 -5.68
CA TRP A 91 -7.90 -6.01 -6.58
C TRP A 91 -6.64 -6.60 -7.16
N LEU A 92 -5.99 -7.54 -6.47
CA LEU A 92 -4.67 -8.02 -6.82
C LEU A 92 -4.67 -9.50 -7.23
N PHE A 93 -3.66 -9.87 -7.99
CA PHE A 93 -3.23 -11.25 -8.18
C PHE A 93 -1.70 -11.29 -8.33
N PHE A 94 -1.12 -12.43 -7.98
CA PHE A 94 0.31 -12.68 -8.00
C PHE A 94 0.68 -13.65 -9.11
N ASP A 95 1.94 -13.65 -9.54
CA ASP A 95 2.40 -14.49 -10.66
C ASP A 95 2.38 -16.00 -10.36
N ASP A 96 2.39 -16.36 -9.09
CA ASP A 96 2.32 -17.70 -8.51
C ASP A 96 0.89 -18.13 -8.08
N ASP A 97 -0.12 -17.28 -8.30
CA ASP A 97 -1.51 -17.63 -7.98
C ASP A 97 -1.98 -18.85 -8.81
N PRO A 98 -2.64 -19.85 -8.18
CA PRO A 98 -3.04 -21.08 -8.85
C PRO A 98 -4.08 -20.87 -9.97
N GLU A 99 -4.87 -19.79 -9.89
CA GLU A 99 -5.94 -19.47 -10.84
C GLU A 99 -5.55 -18.40 -11.87
N ILE A 100 -4.26 -18.10 -12.02
CA ILE A 100 -3.77 -16.97 -12.83
C ILE A 100 -4.03 -17.11 -14.35
N ALA A 101 -4.30 -18.32 -14.87
CA ALA A 101 -4.44 -18.55 -16.32
C ALA A 101 -5.48 -17.63 -16.98
N ALA A 102 -6.61 -17.38 -16.31
CA ALA A 102 -7.64 -16.48 -16.81
C ALA A 102 -7.18 -15.01 -16.81
N GLU A 103 -6.43 -14.60 -15.79
CA GLU A 103 -5.86 -13.25 -15.69
C GLU A 103 -4.79 -13.02 -16.76
N ARG A 104 -3.90 -14.00 -17.02
CA ARG A 104 -2.88 -13.91 -18.08
C ARG A 104 -3.52 -13.69 -19.46
N ALA A 105 -4.51 -14.51 -19.81
CA ALA A 105 -5.23 -14.37 -21.09
C ALA A 105 -5.98 -13.03 -21.21
N ALA A 106 -6.41 -12.44 -20.09
CA ALA A 106 -7.00 -11.11 -20.10
C ALA A 106 -5.94 -10.03 -20.33
N TYR A 107 -4.78 -10.12 -19.68
CA TYR A 107 -3.66 -9.18 -19.86
C TYR A 107 -3.12 -9.20 -21.30
N ASP A 108 -3.00 -10.37 -21.92
CA ASP A 108 -2.58 -10.50 -23.32
C ASP A 108 -3.53 -9.75 -24.27
N ARG A 109 -4.85 -9.83 -24.01
CA ARG A 109 -5.86 -9.09 -24.81
C ARG A 109 -5.75 -7.57 -24.65
N TYR A 110 -5.24 -7.10 -23.51
CA TYR A 110 -4.97 -5.68 -23.27
C TYR A 110 -3.54 -5.26 -23.65
N ASN A 111 -2.73 -6.18 -24.18
CA ASN A 111 -1.30 -6.00 -24.44
C ASN A 111 -0.55 -5.42 -23.22
N MET A 112 -0.89 -5.94 -22.03
CA MET A 112 -0.30 -5.50 -20.77
C MET A 112 0.81 -6.42 -20.31
N PRO A 113 1.94 -5.88 -19.85
CA PRO A 113 2.96 -6.69 -19.19
C PRO A 113 2.45 -7.20 -17.84
N LEU A 114 2.81 -8.45 -17.53
CA LEU A 114 2.66 -9.02 -16.20
C LEU A 114 3.92 -8.75 -15.38
N GLY A 115 3.74 -8.42 -14.10
CA GLY A 115 4.80 -8.38 -13.09
C GLY A 115 4.57 -9.43 -11.99
N GLN A 116 5.33 -9.34 -10.89
CA GLN A 116 5.11 -10.19 -9.71
C GLN A 116 3.79 -9.88 -9.00
N VAL A 117 3.38 -8.61 -9.00
CA VAL A 117 2.09 -8.15 -8.47
C VAL A 117 1.34 -7.44 -9.58
N ASN A 118 0.08 -7.84 -9.79
CA ASN A 118 -0.77 -7.36 -10.87
C ASN A 118 -2.16 -6.98 -10.34
N MET A 119 -2.88 -6.20 -11.13
CA MET A 119 -4.26 -5.81 -10.84
C MET A 119 -5.23 -6.75 -11.55
N ARG A 120 -6.23 -7.29 -10.86
CA ARG A 120 -7.24 -8.16 -11.48
C ARG A 120 -7.83 -7.52 -12.73
N ALA A 121 -7.92 -8.29 -13.82
CA ALA A 121 -8.29 -7.78 -15.14
C ALA A 121 -9.67 -7.10 -15.14
N GLN A 122 -10.60 -7.62 -14.32
CA GLN A 122 -11.94 -7.05 -14.14
C GLN A 122 -11.92 -5.62 -13.57
N ARG A 123 -10.83 -5.21 -12.92
CA ARG A 123 -10.64 -3.87 -12.35
C ARG A 123 -9.92 -2.91 -13.29
N LEU A 124 -9.27 -3.39 -14.36
CA LEU A 124 -8.50 -2.53 -15.29
C LEU A 124 -9.35 -1.45 -15.97
N ASN A 125 -10.66 -1.64 -16.06
CA ASN A 125 -11.61 -0.64 -16.56
C ASN A 125 -11.91 0.49 -15.57
N LYS A 126 -11.51 0.35 -14.29
CA LYS A 126 -11.63 1.39 -13.26
C LYS A 126 -10.49 2.40 -13.31
N LEU A 127 -9.40 2.07 -13.98
CA LEU A 127 -8.24 2.93 -14.08
C LEU A 127 -8.50 4.09 -15.04
N ASP A 128 -8.08 5.28 -14.65
CA ASP A 128 -7.91 6.40 -15.56
C ASP A 128 -6.70 6.11 -16.48
N LYS A 129 -6.96 6.07 -17.79
CA LYS A 129 -5.98 5.72 -18.83
C LYS A 129 -5.48 6.93 -19.60
N HIS A 130 -5.89 8.15 -19.21
CA HIS A 130 -5.47 9.38 -19.88
C HIS A 130 -4.04 9.79 -19.53
N GLN A 131 -3.44 9.16 -18.51
CA GLN A 131 -2.07 9.40 -18.07
C GLN A 131 -1.16 8.21 -18.41
N ALA A 132 0.15 8.48 -18.51
CA ALA A 132 1.17 7.45 -18.73
C ALA A 132 1.19 6.40 -17.60
N VAL A 133 0.83 6.82 -16.38
CA VAL A 133 0.59 5.91 -15.26
C VAL A 133 -0.92 5.80 -15.09
N TRP A 134 -1.43 4.57 -15.20
CA TRP A 134 -2.85 4.31 -15.00
C TRP A 134 -3.17 4.33 -13.51
N LEU A 135 -4.15 5.16 -13.12
CA LEU A 135 -4.43 5.44 -11.71
C LEU A 135 -5.89 5.18 -11.37
N TYR A 136 -6.12 4.68 -10.16
CA TYR A 136 -7.44 4.66 -9.55
C TYR A 136 -7.32 5.16 -8.12
N ARG A 137 -8.24 6.06 -7.76
CA ARG A 137 -8.44 6.54 -6.39
C ARG A 137 -9.92 6.29 -6.07
N SER A 138 -10.20 5.70 -4.91
CA SER A 138 -11.58 5.61 -4.43
C SER A 138 -12.15 7.00 -4.21
N HIS A 139 -13.48 7.13 -4.20
CA HIS A 139 -14.16 8.41 -3.99
C HIS A 139 -13.77 9.06 -2.64
N GLU A 140 -13.54 8.24 -1.61
CA GLU A 140 -13.18 8.70 -0.27
C GLU A 140 -11.66 8.85 -0.07
N PHE A 141 -10.88 8.70 -1.14
CA PHE A 141 -9.43 8.82 -1.06
C PHE A 141 -8.99 10.26 -0.79
N GLN A 142 -8.25 10.45 0.31
CA GLN A 142 -7.69 11.74 0.70
C GLN A 142 -6.34 11.95 0.01
N ALA A 143 -6.28 12.93 -0.90
CA ALA A 143 -5.06 13.24 -1.64
C ALA A 143 -3.87 13.61 -0.72
N ASP A 144 -4.16 14.25 0.42
CA ASP A 144 -3.15 14.66 1.40
C ASP A 144 -2.43 13.48 2.05
N VAL A 145 -3.12 12.35 2.25
CA VAL A 145 -2.50 11.12 2.78
C VAL A 145 -1.44 10.61 1.82
N LEU A 146 -1.77 10.54 0.53
CA LEU A 146 -0.82 10.11 -0.51
C LEU A 146 0.35 11.08 -0.62
N ALA A 147 0.07 12.38 -0.67
CA ALA A 147 1.09 13.41 -0.76
C ALA A 147 2.07 13.33 0.43
N TYR A 148 1.56 13.07 1.63
CA TYR A 148 2.40 12.87 2.81
C TYR A 148 3.24 11.60 2.70
N LEU A 149 2.63 10.45 2.36
CA LEU A 149 3.35 9.19 2.22
C LEU A 149 4.50 9.30 1.21
N GLN A 150 4.25 9.89 0.03
CA GLN A 150 5.24 10.02 -1.04
C GLN A 150 6.49 10.83 -0.68
N ARG A 151 6.41 11.69 0.33
CA ARG A 151 7.58 12.43 0.84
C ARG A 151 8.60 11.53 1.51
N PHE A 152 8.16 10.36 1.97
CA PHE A 152 8.93 9.50 2.87
C PHE A 152 8.97 8.04 2.42
N TRP A 153 8.08 7.61 1.52
CA TRP A 153 7.93 6.21 1.21
C TRP A 153 9.18 5.65 0.51
N PRO A 154 9.43 4.33 0.60
CA PRO A 154 10.63 3.73 0.03
C PRO A 154 10.47 3.19 -1.40
N LEU A 155 9.37 3.48 -2.11
CA LEU A 155 9.08 2.87 -3.42
C LEU A 155 9.47 3.79 -4.59
N ASP A 156 9.60 3.19 -5.78
CA ASP A 156 10.01 3.91 -7.01
C ASP A 156 8.91 4.79 -7.61
N TYR A 157 7.66 4.65 -7.15
CA TYR A 157 6.56 5.45 -7.68
C TYR A 157 6.55 6.88 -7.10
N ARG A 158 6.32 7.85 -7.97
CA ARG A 158 6.00 9.23 -7.59
C ARG A 158 4.87 9.67 -8.50
N SER A 159 3.71 10.00 -7.93
CA SER A 159 2.67 10.64 -8.74
C SER A 159 3.15 12.04 -9.06
N THR A 160 3.15 12.37 -10.34
CA THR A 160 3.40 13.73 -10.82
C THR A 160 2.21 14.64 -10.53
#